data_AF-A0A5B8RQV2-F1
#
_entry.id   AF-A0A5B8RQV2-F1
#
_cell.length_a   1.000
_cell.length_b   1.000
_cell.length_c   1.000
_cell.angle_alpha   90.00
_cell.angle_beta   90.00
_cell.angle_gamma   90.00
#
_symmetry.space_group_name_H-M   'P 1'
#
loop_
_entity.id
_entity.type
_entity.pdbx_description
1 polymer ?
#
loop_
_entity_poly.entity_id
_entity_poly.type
_entity_poly.pdbx_seq_one_letter_code
_entity_poly.pdbx_strand_id
1 'polypeptide(L)'
;MLLVALCSGPPALGAPFATTYTGVISHSDIPADAPDGAVFTLTLVLDNGGASAYAQTWAPGQVRCGFWRWHADATRGVAVALDMAGGIAHGTGSASTDAAGALTAIFSSLDTGGPLAWADFDTSGLAPGSAIGWAADGMAQVLGIMTGGGAGSFDDGSGTPAGGIQMLPGRWSAPLPFAGTCDASAVPPAPPVPPSPRAVPALSLWAALLLSGLLAWLARRFTRQRP
;
A
#
# COMPACT_ATOMS: atom_id res chain seq x y z
N MET A 1 27.85 -45.17 -15.04
CA MET A 1 27.56 -43.74 -15.29
C MET A 1 26.23 -43.41 -14.66
N LEU A 2 26.22 -42.60 -13.60
CA LEU A 2 25.01 -42.15 -12.91
C LEU A 2 24.62 -40.79 -13.49
N LEU A 3 23.48 -40.68 -14.17
CA LEU A 3 22.95 -39.40 -14.65
C LEU A 3 22.31 -38.67 -13.47
N VAL A 4 22.88 -37.53 -13.07
CA VAL A 4 22.26 -36.60 -12.11
C VAL A 4 21.32 -35.70 -12.91
N ALA A 5 20.02 -35.89 -12.73
CA ALA A 5 18.99 -34.99 -13.27
C ALA A 5 18.96 -33.72 -12.40
N LEU A 6 19.49 -32.61 -12.92
CA LEU A 6 19.30 -31.29 -12.32
C LEU A 6 17.83 -30.88 -12.54
N CYS A 7 17.03 -30.90 -11.48
CA CYS A 7 15.73 -30.26 -11.45
C CYS A 7 15.93 -28.74 -11.55
N SER A 8 15.87 -28.20 -12.77
CA SER A 8 15.64 -26.77 -12.99
C SER A 8 14.20 -26.46 -12.61
N GLY A 9 13.99 -25.97 -11.38
CA GLY A 9 12.71 -25.39 -10.98
C GLY A 9 12.38 -24.18 -11.87
N PRO A 10 11.08 -23.89 -12.09
CA PRO A 10 10.70 -22.69 -12.83
C PRO A 10 11.29 -21.45 -12.12
N PRO A 11 11.73 -20.42 -12.87
CA PRO A 11 12.09 -19.15 -12.25
C PRO A 11 10.87 -18.65 -11.47
N ALA A 12 11.06 -18.30 -10.20
CA ALA A 12 10.06 -17.56 -9.46
C ALA A 12 9.84 -16.24 -10.22
N LEU A 13 8.69 -16.09 -10.87
CA LEU A 13 8.32 -14.84 -11.52
C LEU A 13 8.28 -13.77 -10.42
N GLY A 14 8.96 -12.64 -10.65
CA GLY A 14 8.86 -11.49 -9.75
C GLY A 14 7.40 -11.07 -9.60
N ALA A 15 7.00 -10.76 -8.38
CA ALA A 15 5.66 -10.27 -8.09
C ALA A 15 5.73 -8.75 -7.94
N PRO A 16 4.83 -7.97 -8.57
CA PRO A 16 4.71 -6.56 -8.24
C PRO A 16 4.35 -6.35 -6.77
N PHE A 17 4.77 -5.23 -6.19
CA PHE A 17 4.49 -4.86 -4.80
C PHE A 17 3.80 -3.50 -4.75
N ALA A 18 2.72 -3.37 -3.98
CA ALA A 18 2.02 -2.12 -3.83
C ALA A 18 2.31 -1.45 -2.48
N THR A 19 2.50 -0.13 -2.51
CA THR A 19 2.55 0.74 -1.32
C THR A 19 1.47 1.81 -1.42
N THR A 20 0.85 2.14 -0.28
CA THR A 20 -0.31 3.02 -0.23
C THR A 20 -0.06 4.22 0.66
N TYR A 21 -0.37 5.39 0.13
CA TYR A 21 -0.53 6.64 0.83
C TYR A 21 -1.99 6.88 1.17
N THR A 22 -2.26 7.45 2.35
CA THR A 22 -3.60 7.89 2.75
C THR A 22 -3.54 9.38 3.11
N GLY A 23 -4.38 10.16 2.44
CA GLY A 23 -4.50 11.59 2.65
C GLY A 23 -5.95 12.03 2.88
N VAL A 24 -6.15 13.34 2.95
CA VAL A 24 -7.48 13.95 3.10
C VAL A 24 -7.61 15.06 2.07
N ILE A 25 -8.68 15.04 1.29
CA ILE A 25 -8.96 16.03 0.27
C ILE A 25 -9.16 17.40 0.94
N SER A 26 -8.52 18.43 0.39
CA SER A 26 -8.69 19.83 0.80
C SER A 26 -8.61 20.77 -0.40
N HIS A 27 -9.16 21.98 -0.26
CA HIS A 27 -9.15 23.02 -1.30
C HIS A 27 -9.66 22.52 -2.66
N SER A 28 -10.70 21.68 -2.64
CA SER A 28 -11.24 21.09 -3.86
C SER A 28 -12.05 22.09 -4.68
N ASP A 29 -11.71 22.23 -5.97
CA ASP A 29 -12.51 22.96 -6.96
C ASP A 29 -13.67 22.11 -7.52
N ILE A 30 -13.71 20.82 -7.18
CA ILE A 30 -14.68 19.83 -7.66
C ILE A 30 -15.39 19.13 -6.50
N PRO A 31 -16.01 19.88 -5.56
CA PRO A 31 -16.51 19.32 -4.30
C PRO A 31 -17.66 18.32 -4.48
N ALA A 32 -18.34 18.32 -5.63
CA ALA A 32 -19.35 17.31 -5.93
C ALA A 32 -18.75 15.93 -6.19
N ASP A 33 -17.52 15.86 -6.73
CA ASP A 33 -16.85 14.60 -7.07
C ASP A 33 -15.71 14.26 -6.11
N ALA A 34 -15.11 15.25 -5.47
CA ALA A 34 -14.02 15.14 -4.51
C ALA A 34 -14.24 16.17 -3.40
N PRO A 35 -15.14 15.93 -2.43
CA PRO A 35 -15.42 16.90 -1.38
C PRO A 35 -14.27 17.02 -0.38
N ASP A 36 -14.04 18.23 0.12
CA ASP A 36 -13.12 18.47 1.22
C ASP A 36 -13.46 17.61 2.44
N GLY A 37 -12.43 17.10 3.10
CA GLY A 37 -12.55 16.20 4.24
C GLY A 37 -12.73 14.72 3.88
N ALA A 38 -12.96 14.38 2.60
CA ALA A 38 -12.95 12.98 2.17
C ALA A 38 -11.55 12.39 2.27
N VAL A 39 -11.47 11.14 2.74
CA VAL A 39 -10.22 10.39 2.73
C VAL A 39 -9.96 9.88 1.32
N PHE A 40 -8.76 10.14 0.80
CA PHE A 40 -8.30 9.54 -0.44
C PHE A 40 -7.10 8.64 -0.18
N THR A 41 -6.87 7.71 -1.10
CA THR A 41 -5.68 6.88 -1.13
C THR A 41 -4.99 6.97 -2.48
N LEU A 42 -3.66 7.01 -2.47
CA LEU A 42 -2.83 6.80 -3.65
C LEU A 42 -2.06 5.49 -3.45
N THR A 43 -2.30 4.50 -4.30
CA THR A 43 -1.56 3.23 -4.29
C THR A 43 -0.64 3.18 -5.50
N LEU A 44 0.64 2.93 -5.26
CA LEU A 44 1.66 2.74 -6.30
C LEU A 44 2.05 1.27 -6.36
N VAL A 45 2.02 0.68 -7.56
CA VAL A 45 2.51 -0.69 -7.80
C VAL A 45 3.91 -0.62 -8.39
N LEU A 46 4.86 -1.29 -7.74
CA LEU A 46 6.28 -1.26 -8.03
C LEU A 46 6.73 -2.63 -8.53
N ASP A 47 7.46 -2.68 -9.64
CA ASP A 47 7.97 -3.92 -10.21
C ASP A 47 9.38 -3.73 -10.78
N ASN A 48 10.36 -4.31 -10.10
CA ASN A 48 11.75 -4.40 -10.52
C ASN A 48 12.16 -5.83 -10.89
N GLY A 49 11.20 -6.75 -11.03
CA GLY A 49 11.43 -8.19 -11.23
C GLY A 49 11.80 -8.97 -9.96
N GLY A 50 11.81 -8.33 -8.78
CA GLY A 50 12.09 -8.98 -7.50
C GLY A 50 10.98 -9.95 -7.07
N ALA A 51 11.36 -11.04 -6.41
CA ALA A 51 10.42 -12.03 -5.87
C ALA A 51 9.94 -11.72 -4.44
N SER A 52 10.47 -10.68 -3.80
CA SER A 52 10.11 -10.28 -2.43
C SER A 52 10.26 -8.77 -2.25
N ALA A 53 9.59 -8.20 -1.25
CA ALA A 53 9.76 -6.81 -0.86
C ALA A 53 11.01 -6.55 0.00
N TYR A 54 11.82 -7.56 0.33
CA TYR A 54 12.99 -7.40 1.21
C TYR A 54 14.19 -6.81 0.46
N ALA A 55 14.82 -5.78 1.03
CA ALA A 55 16.02 -5.13 0.51
C ALA A 55 15.91 -4.79 -0.99
N GLN A 56 14.78 -4.22 -1.38
CA GLN A 56 14.50 -3.85 -2.76
C GLN A 56 14.71 -2.36 -2.99
N THR A 57 14.90 -2.00 -4.25
CA THR A 57 14.91 -0.61 -4.71
C THR A 57 14.19 -0.53 -6.05
N TRP A 58 13.31 0.46 -6.18
CA TRP A 58 12.56 0.74 -7.38
C TRP A 58 12.84 2.17 -7.86
N ALA A 59 13.17 2.31 -9.14
CA ALA A 59 13.26 3.59 -9.84
C ALA A 59 11.87 4.05 -10.33
N PRO A 60 11.67 5.33 -10.67
CA PRO A 60 10.39 5.83 -11.18
C PRO A 60 9.86 5.04 -12.39
N GLY A 61 10.73 4.66 -13.32
CA GLY A 61 10.35 3.83 -14.48
C GLY A 61 9.95 2.37 -14.14
N GLN A 62 10.05 1.97 -12.87
CA GLN A 62 9.60 0.67 -12.36
C GLN A 62 8.25 0.76 -11.65
N VAL A 63 7.59 1.92 -11.69
CA VAL A 63 6.19 2.05 -11.28
C VAL A 63 5.30 1.53 -12.42
N ARG A 64 4.45 0.55 -12.08
CA ARG A 64 3.57 -0.16 -13.02
C ARG A 64 2.16 0.39 -13.04
N CYS A 65 1.60 0.65 -11.87
CA CYS A 65 0.25 1.19 -11.75
C CYS A 65 0.20 2.31 -10.72
N GLY A 66 -0.72 3.25 -10.92
CA GLY A 66 -1.11 4.25 -9.93
C GLY A 66 -2.62 4.18 -9.75
N PHE A 67 -3.08 4.12 -8.51
CA PHE A 67 -4.51 4.09 -8.22
C PHE A 67 -4.86 5.19 -7.24
N TRP A 68 -5.84 6.00 -7.62
CA TRP A 68 -6.49 6.94 -6.73
C TRP A 68 -7.85 6.39 -6.34
N ARG A 69 -8.17 6.41 -5.05
CA ARG A 69 -9.50 6.00 -4.56
C ARG A 69 -9.98 6.91 -3.44
N TRP A 70 -11.24 7.31 -3.50
CA TRP A 70 -11.92 8.08 -2.45
C TRP A 70 -13.44 7.86 -2.53
N HIS A 71 -14.17 8.46 -1.60
CA HIS A 71 -15.63 8.51 -1.65
C HIS A 71 -16.09 9.94 -1.89
N ALA A 72 -16.91 10.13 -2.91
CA ALA A 72 -17.53 11.43 -3.19
C ALA A 72 -18.73 11.69 -2.26
N ASP A 73 -19.40 10.62 -1.82
CA ASP A 73 -20.47 10.65 -0.83
C ASP A 73 -20.60 9.26 -0.16
N ALA A 74 -21.60 9.09 0.71
CA ALA A 74 -21.83 7.84 1.46
C ALA A 74 -22.09 6.61 0.58
N THR A 75 -22.45 6.80 -0.69
CA THR A 75 -22.86 5.74 -1.62
C THR A 75 -21.97 5.62 -2.85
N ARG A 76 -21.25 6.69 -3.22
CA ARG A 76 -20.43 6.75 -4.43
C ARG A 76 -18.95 6.71 -4.11
N GLY A 77 -18.33 5.58 -4.41
CA GLY A 77 -16.88 5.44 -4.50
C GLY A 77 -16.38 5.95 -5.85
N VAL A 78 -15.20 6.58 -5.83
CA VAL A 78 -14.45 6.97 -7.01
C VAL A 78 -13.15 6.20 -7.05
N ALA A 79 -12.80 5.67 -8.22
CA ALA A 79 -11.52 5.05 -8.47
C ALA A 79 -10.97 5.50 -9.82
N VAL A 80 -9.70 5.90 -9.85
CA VAL A 80 -8.93 6.18 -11.06
C VAL A 80 -7.72 5.26 -11.07
N ALA A 81 -7.48 4.59 -12.19
CA ALA A 81 -6.38 3.68 -12.39
C ALA A 81 -5.56 4.07 -13.61
N LEU A 82 -4.26 4.22 -13.40
CA LEU A 82 -3.28 4.56 -14.41
C LEU A 82 -2.40 3.33 -14.65
N ASP A 83 -2.40 2.80 -15.87
CA ASP A 83 -1.39 1.85 -16.30
C ASP A 83 -0.14 2.63 -16.72
N MET A 84 0.89 2.56 -15.89
CA MET A 84 2.17 3.22 -16.13
C MET A 84 3.20 2.29 -16.78
N ALA A 85 2.81 1.06 -17.09
CA ALA A 85 3.63 0.17 -17.92
C ALA A 85 3.85 0.80 -19.30
N GLY A 86 5.10 0.88 -19.74
CA GLY A 86 5.46 1.53 -21.01
C GLY A 86 6.19 2.86 -20.85
N GLY A 87 6.50 3.28 -19.61
CA GLY A 87 7.47 4.33 -19.34
C GLY A 87 6.88 5.73 -19.26
N ILE A 88 5.57 5.84 -18.96
CA ILE A 88 4.93 7.13 -18.68
C ILE A 88 5.12 7.59 -17.23
N ALA A 89 5.67 6.76 -16.35
CA ALA A 89 6.04 7.18 -15.00
C ALA A 89 7.30 8.04 -15.03
N HIS A 90 7.17 9.29 -14.62
CA HIS A 90 8.27 10.26 -14.49
C HIS A 90 8.47 10.64 -13.03
N GLY A 91 9.69 10.99 -12.66
CA GLY A 91 9.97 11.36 -11.27
C GLY A 91 11.45 11.38 -10.92
N THR A 92 11.72 11.60 -9.64
CA THR A 92 13.08 11.63 -9.06
C THR A 92 13.14 10.81 -7.78
N GLY A 93 14.36 10.40 -7.40
CA GLY A 93 14.57 9.53 -6.23
C GLY A 93 14.21 8.07 -6.50
N SER A 94 14.00 7.31 -5.44
CA SER A 94 13.70 5.87 -5.50
C SER A 94 12.87 5.44 -4.30
N ALA A 95 12.01 4.45 -4.49
CA ALA A 95 11.42 3.71 -3.38
C ALA A 95 12.37 2.59 -2.96
N SER A 96 12.57 2.38 -1.65
CA SER A 96 13.42 1.30 -1.16
C SER A 96 12.90 0.70 0.14
N THR A 97 13.24 -0.56 0.38
CA THR A 97 12.93 -1.27 1.62
C THR A 97 14.19 -1.74 2.34
N ASP A 98 14.10 -1.93 3.66
CA ASP A 98 15.13 -2.60 4.44
C ASP A 98 15.06 -4.14 4.32
N ALA A 99 15.95 -4.82 5.04
CA ALA A 99 16.00 -6.29 5.08
C ALA A 99 14.73 -6.94 5.69
N ALA A 100 13.90 -6.18 6.42
CA ALA A 100 12.62 -6.63 6.95
C ALA A 100 11.44 -6.28 6.02
N GLY A 101 11.70 -5.61 4.90
CA GLY A 101 10.67 -5.23 3.92
C GLY A 101 9.93 -3.95 4.31
N ALA A 102 10.38 -3.24 5.35
CA ALA A 102 9.81 -1.96 5.71
C ALA A 102 10.32 -0.88 4.75
N LEU A 103 9.43 0.02 4.35
CA LEU A 103 9.78 1.13 3.45
C LEU A 103 10.73 2.10 4.16
N THR A 104 11.90 2.33 3.56
CA THR A 104 12.94 3.24 4.08
C THR A 104 13.07 4.51 3.25
N ALA A 105 12.62 4.49 2.01
CA ALA A 105 12.50 5.66 1.15
C ALA A 105 11.31 5.49 0.20
N ILE A 106 10.74 6.63 -0.20
CA ILE A 106 9.82 6.76 -1.33
C ILE A 106 10.42 7.81 -2.28
N PHE A 107 9.93 7.89 -3.53
CA PHE A 107 10.37 8.88 -4.52
C PHE A 107 10.34 10.31 -3.96
N SER A 108 11.17 11.21 -4.48
CA SER A 108 11.07 12.64 -4.13
C SER A 108 10.02 13.36 -4.98
N SER A 109 9.78 12.89 -6.20
CA SER A 109 8.67 13.31 -7.06
C SER A 109 8.22 12.14 -7.93
N LEU A 110 6.93 12.07 -8.24
CA LEU A 110 6.36 11.11 -9.20
C LEU A 110 5.14 11.72 -9.91
N ASP A 111 5.07 11.58 -11.23
CA ASP A 111 4.03 12.11 -12.10
C ASP A 111 4.00 11.36 -13.47
N THR A 112 3.18 11.82 -14.41
CA THR A 112 3.06 11.26 -15.78
C THR A 112 3.69 12.12 -16.89
N GLY A 113 4.52 13.10 -16.54
CA GLY A 113 5.18 14.00 -17.50
C GLY A 113 4.23 15.00 -18.18
N GLY A 114 2.95 14.95 -17.83
CA GLY A 114 1.88 15.76 -18.39
C GLY A 114 0.51 15.11 -18.18
N PRO A 115 -0.58 15.78 -18.59
CA PRO A 115 -1.93 15.23 -18.47
C PRO A 115 -2.12 14.01 -19.39
N LEU A 116 -2.78 12.98 -18.87
CA LEU A 116 -3.23 11.82 -19.64
C LEU A 116 -4.64 12.08 -20.18
N ALA A 117 -4.91 11.69 -21.43
CA ALA A 117 -6.25 11.82 -21.99
C ALA A 117 -7.21 10.84 -21.32
N TRP A 118 -8.51 11.15 -21.34
CA TRP A 118 -9.54 10.31 -20.70
C TRP A 118 -9.55 8.85 -21.16
N ALA A 119 -9.08 8.57 -22.36
CA ALA A 119 -9.00 7.21 -22.91
C ALA A 119 -7.77 6.42 -22.44
N ASP A 120 -6.79 7.08 -21.81
CA ASP A 120 -5.50 6.50 -21.44
C ASP A 120 -5.47 6.00 -19.98
N PHE A 121 -6.57 6.13 -19.25
CA PHE A 121 -6.74 5.64 -17.89
C PHE A 121 -8.12 5.03 -17.69
N ASP A 122 -8.27 4.17 -16.70
CA ASP A 122 -9.55 3.60 -16.33
C ASP A 122 -10.14 4.33 -15.12
N THR A 123 -11.46 4.49 -15.08
CA THR A 123 -12.12 5.24 -14.03
C THR A 123 -13.52 4.74 -13.73
N SER A 124 -13.93 4.85 -12.47
CA SER A 124 -15.29 4.61 -12.01
C SER A 124 -15.73 5.69 -11.02
N GLY A 125 -17.03 6.00 -11.01
CA GLY A 125 -17.62 6.98 -10.09
C GLY A 125 -17.46 8.46 -10.50
N LEU A 126 -16.73 8.74 -11.57
CA LEU A 126 -16.59 10.07 -12.19
C LEU A 126 -17.41 10.17 -13.48
N ALA A 127 -17.94 11.37 -13.73
CA ALA A 127 -18.51 11.69 -15.04
C ALA A 127 -17.41 11.71 -16.12
N PRO A 128 -17.73 11.41 -17.39
CA PRO A 128 -16.77 11.53 -18.49
C PRO A 128 -16.11 12.91 -18.56
N GLY A 129 -14.82 12.91 -18.91
CA GLY A 129 -14.00 14.11 -19.00
C GLY A 129 -13.04 14.11 -20.18
N SER A 130 -12.04 14.99 -20.15
CA SER A 130 -11.06 15.17 -21.21
C SER A 130 -9.66 14.70 -20.82
N ALA A 131 -9.20 14.98 -19.61
CA ALA A 131 -7.88 14.56 -19.15
C ALA A 131 -7.76 14.53 -17.62
N ILE A 132 -6.70 13.89 -17.13
CA ILE A 132 -6.26 13.92 -15.75
C ILE A 132 -4.77 14.26 -15.66
N GLY A 133 -4.37 15.03 -14.65
CA GLY A 133 -2.98 15.27 -14.29
C GLY A 133 -2.79 15.09 -12.80
N TRP A 134 -1.60 14.68 -12.38
CA TRP A 134 -1.31 14.47 -10.96
C TRP A 134 0.17 14.67 -10.69
N ALA A 135 0.51 14.94 -9.44
CA ALA A 135 1.88 15.00 -8.96
C ALA A 135 1.95 14.53 -7.50
N ALA A 136 2.98 13.76 -7.18
CA ALA A 136 3.33 13.38 -5.81
C ALA A 136 4.76 13.85 -5.51
N ASP A 137 4.90 15.10 -5.11
CA ASP A 137 6.19 15.79 -4.88
C ASP A 137 6.18 16.67 -3.60
N GLY A 138 5.12 16.60 -2.80
CA GLY A 138 4.93 17.43 -1.62
C GLY A 138 4.36 18.82 -1.89
N MET A 139 4.07 19.17 -3.15
CA MET A 139 3.45 20.44 -3.54
C MET A 139 2.01 20.25 -4.02
N ALA A 140 1.18 21.29 -3.86
CA ALA A 140 -0.10 21.37 -4.56
C ALA A 140 0.10 21.57 -6.07
N GLN A 141 -0.77 21.07 -6.93
CA GLN A 141 -1.99 20.28 -6.66
C GLN A 141 -1.72 18.76 -6.76
N VAL A 142 -2.42 17.93 -5.98
CA VAL A 142 -2.15 16.47 -5.99
C VAL A 142 -2.82 15.74 -7.13
N LEU A 143 -4.04 16.14 -7.49
CA LEU A 143 -4.81 15.58 -8.59
C LEU A 143 -5.65 16.68 -9.25
N GLY A 144 -5.48 16.85 -10.56
CA GLY A 144 -6.27 17.72 -11.41
C GLY A 144 -7.09 16.90 -12.40
N ILE A 145 -8.38 17.19 -12.51
CA ILE A 145 -9.33 16.49 -13.35
C ILE A 145 -10.03 17.51 -14.26
N MET A 146 -10.14 17.20 -15.55
CA MET A 146 -10.96 17.96 -16.48
C MET A 146 -12.21 17.14 -16.85
N THR A 147 -13.37 17.51 -16.29
CA THR A 147 -14.67 16.84 -16.51
C THR A 147 -15.73 17.83 -16.95
N GLY A 148 -16.69 17.37 -17.76
CA GLY A 148 -17.88 18.17 -18.12
C GLY A 148 -17.61 19.54 -18.77
N GLY A 149 -16.41 19.78 -19.32
CA GLY A 149 -16.01 21.06 -19.92
C GLY A 149 -15.34 22.06 -18.97
N GLY A 150 -15.10 21.69 -17.70
CA GLY A 150 -14.35 22.48 -16.72
C GLY A 150 -13.11 21.74 -16.22
N ALA A 151 -12.15 22.49 -15.67
CA ALA A 151 -10.98 21.95 -14.98
C ALA A 151 -11.13 22.22 -13.47
N GLY A 152 -10.75 21.25 -12.65
CA GLY A 152 -10.65 21.44 -11.22
C GLY A 152 -9.63 20.51 -10.60
N SER A 153 -9.27 20.78 -9.36
CA SER A 153 -8.22 20.06 -8.66
C SER A 153 -8.57 19.89 -7.19
N PHE A 154 -7.76 19.12 -6.48
CA PHE A 154 -7.71 19.17 -5.03
C PHE A 154 -6.28 19.00 -4.52
N ASP A 155 -6.10 19.37 -3.26
CA ASP A 155 -4.88 19.26 -2.48
C ASP A 155 -5.00 18.16 -1.41
N ASP A 156 -3.87 17.75 -0.86
CA ASP A 156 -3.82 16.94 0.36
C ASP A 156 -3.69 17.79 1.63
N GLY A 157 -4.76 17.79 2.43
CA GLY A 157 -4.84 18.45 3.73
C GLY A 157 -4.21 17.65 4.88
N SER A 158 -3.64 16.47 4.62
CA SER A 158 -3.14 15.55 5.66
C SER A 158 -1.81 15.95 6.32
N GLY A 159 -1.23 17.10 5.95
CA GLY A 159 -0.20 17.76 6.76
C GLY A 159 0.99 18.41 6.04
N THR A 160 0.98 18.59 4.71
CA THR A 160 1.92 19.55 4.10
C THR A 160 1.28 20.95 4.13
N PRO A 161 1.99 22.00 4.57
CA PRO A 161 1.52 23.37 4.39
C PRO A 161 1.35 23.76 2.91
N ALA A 162 1.99 23.00 2.02
CA ALA A 162 1.96 23.22 0.58
C ALA A 162 0.82 22.48 -0.14
N GLY A 163 0.04 21.62 0.53
CA GLY A 163 -1.11 20.92 -0.05
C GLY A 163 -0.78 19.72 -0.95
N GLY A 164 0.45 19.20 -0.91
CA GLY A 164 0.89 18.05 -1.70
C GLY A 164 1.00 16.72 -0.92
N ILE A 165 1.18 15.61 -1.66
CA ILE A 165 1.43 14.28 -1.09
C ILE A 165 2.76 14.23 -0.35
N GLN A 166 2.74 13.76 0.90
CA GLN A 166 3.96 13.63 1.70
C GLN A 166 4.85 12.48 1.22
N MET A 167 6.02 12.81 0.69
CA MET A 167 7.04 11.85 0.23
C MET A 167 7.97 11.38 1.37
N LEU A 168 7.42 11.19 2.57
CA LEU A 168 8.12 10.61 3.72
C LEU A 168 7.76 9.13 3.84
N PRO A 169 8.71 8.19 3.95
CA PRO A 169 8.42 6.76 3.94
C PRO A 169 7.44 6.33 5.06
N GLY A 170 7.48 6.98 6.22
CA GLY A 170 6.54 6.71 7.33
C GLY A 170 5.08 7.12 7.06
N ARG A 171 4.79 7.79 5.94
CA ARG A 171 3.43 8.13 5.49
C ARG A 171 2.85 7.13 4.50
N TRP A 172 3.67 6.18 4.05
CA TRP A 172 3.32 5.15 3.10
C TRP A 172 3.33 3.78 3.79
N SER A 173 2.47 2.87 3.34
CA SER A 173 2.48 1.51 3.86
C SER A 173 3.75 0.75 3.43
N ALA A 174 4.14 -0.25 4.21
CA ALA A 174 5.11 -1.24 3.73
C ALA A 174 4.59 -1.90 2.44
N PRO A 175 5.48 -2.24 1.47
CA PRO A 175 5.04 -2.85 0.22
C PRO A 175 4.47 -4.26 0.44
N LEU A 176 3.30 -4.52 -0.15
CA LEU A 176 2.62 -5.81 -0.09
C LEU A 176 2.51 -6.42 -1.50
N PRO A 177 2.57 -7.75 -1.65
CA PRO A 177 2.41 -8.38 -2.96
C PRO A 177 1.11 -7.97 -3.64
N PHE A 178 1.18 -7.65 -4.93
CA PHE A 178 0.05 -7.27 -5.77
C PHE A 178 -0.13 -8.28 -6.90
N ALA A 179 -1.38 -8.71 -7.12
CA ALA A 179 -1.74 -9.71 -8.13
C ALA A 179 -2.84 -9.23 -9.09
N GLY A 180 -3.23 -7.96 -9.00
CA GLY A 180 -4.27 -7.36 -9.84
C GLY A 180 -3.73 -6.81 -11.16
N THR A 181 -4.64 -6.27 -11.95
CA THR A 181 -4.40 -5.50 -13.17
C THR A 181 -4.38 -3.99 -12.89
N CYS A 182 -3.81 -3.18 -13.79
CA CYS A 182 -3.82 -1.72 -13.66
C CYS A 182 -5.16 -1.11 -14.13
N ASP A 183 -6.28 -1.50 -13.51
CA ASP A 183 -7.62 -0.97 -13.83
C ASP A 183 -8.40 -0.52 -12.58
N ALA A 184 -9.51 0.19 -12.77
CA ALA A 184 -10.27 0.82 -11.69
C ALA A 184 -10.96 -0.21 -10.78
N SER A 185 -11.12 -1.45 -11.25
CA SER A 185 -11.66 -2.57 -10.46
C SER A 185 -10.64 -3.20 -9.51
N ALA A 186 -9.35 -2.89 -9.68
CA ALA A 186 -8.30 -3.41 -8.83
C ALA A 186 -8.60 -3.12 -7.35
N VAL A 187 -8.19 -4.04 -6.48
CA VAL A 187 -8.32 -3.90 -5.03
C VAL A 187 -6.92 -3.70 -4.45
N PRO A 188 -6.68 -2.63 -3.65
CA PRO A 188 -5.41 -2.49 -2.95
C PRO A 188 -5.11 -3.74 -2.11
N PRO A 189 -3.86 -4.22 -2.08
CA PRO A 189 -3.52 -5.33 -1.22
C PRO A 189 -3.64 -4.89 0.24
N ALA A 190 -4.34 -5.69 1.03
CA ALA A 190 -4.43 -5.51 2.47
C ALA A 190 -3.37 -6.38 3.16
N PRO A 191 -2.82 -5.94 4.31
CA PRO A 191 -1.95 -6.78 5.12
C PRO A 191 -2.67 -8.11 5.44
N PRO A 192 -1.95 -9.25 5.46
CA PRO A 192 -2.55 -10.51 5.86
C PRO A 192 -3.11 -10.37 7.28
N VAL A 193 -4.40 -10.64 7.42
CA VAL A 193 -5.07 -10.65 8.73
C VAL A 193 -4.37 -11.70 9.60
N PRO A 194 -3.85 -11.35 10.79
CA PRO A 194 -3.28 -12.33 11.69
C PRO A 194 -4.29 -13.45 11.92
N PRO A 195 -3.88 -14.73 11.92
CA PRO A 195 -4.82 -15.80 12.25
C PRO A 195 -5.43 -15.50 13.61
N SER A 196 -6.76 -15.61 13.72
CA SER A 196 -7.45 -15.42 15.00
C SER A 196 -6.74 -16.23 16.08
N PRO A 197 -6.46 -15.64 17.26
CA PRO A 197 -5.75 -16.35 18.31
C PRO A 197 -6.50 -17.64 18.59
N ARG A 198 -5.85 -18.78 18.32
CA ARG A 198 -6.41 -20.07 18.71
C ARG A 198 -6.50 -20.05 20.21
N ALA A 199 -7.71 -20.22 20.74
CA ALA A 199 -7.92 -20.37 22.17
C ALA A 199 -7.02 -21.51 22.65
N VAL A 200 -5.95 -21.17 23.36
CA VAL A 200 -5.16 -22.15 24.09
C VAL A 200 -6.10 -22.67 25.18
N PRO A 201 -6.31 -23.98 25.34
CA PRO A 201 -7.14 -24.49 26.43
C PRO A 201 -6.56 -23.94 27.73
N ALA A 202 -7.30 -23.01 28.35
CA ALA A 202 -6.94 -22.49 29.65
C ALA A 202 -6.91 -23.68 30.61
N LEU A 203 -5.82 -23.83 31.37
CA LEU A 203 -5.79 -24.74 32.49
C LEU A 203 -7.02 -24.40 33.34
N SER A 204 -7.90 -25.38 33.55
CA SER A 204 -9.03 -25.19 34.45
C SER A 204 -8.50 -24.74 35.81
N LEU A 205 -9.30 -23.99 36.57
CA LEU A 205 -8.94 -23.55 37.92
C LEU A 205 -8.44 -24.73 38.78
N TRP A 206 -9.02 -25.92 38.56
CA TRP A 206 -8.61 -27.18 39.17
C TRP A 206 -7.23 -27.67 38.73
N ALA A 207 -6.89 -27.58 37.45
CA ALA A 207 -5.57 -27.94 36.96
C ALA A 207 -4.48 -27.01 37.53
N ALA A 208 -4.77 -25.71 37.70
CA ALA A 208 -3.85 -24.76 38.35
C ALA A 208 -3.66 -25.04 39.85
N LEU A 209 -4.73 -25.42 40.56
CA LEU A 209 -4.67 -25.83 41.97
C LEU A 209 -3.90 -27.14 42.16
N LEU A 210 -4.08 -28.12 41.26
CA LEU A 210 -3.32 -29.37 41.30
C LEU A 210 -1.84 -29.14 41.01
N LEU A 211 -1.50 -28.26 40.05
CA LEU A 211 -0.12 -27.94 39.72
C LEU A 211 0.60 -27.24 40.89
N SER A 212 -0.07 -26.27 41.53
CA SER A 212 0.48 -25.57 42.70
C SER A 212 0.61 -26.48 43.92
N GLY A 213 -0.33 -27.42 44.13
CA GLY A 213 -0.23 -28.47 45.14
C GLY A 213 0.94 -29.43 44.91
N LEU A 214 1.17 -29.86 43.66
CA LEU A 214 2.30 -30.70 43.28
C LEU A 214 3.64 -29.99 43.49
N LEU A 215 3.74 -28.72 43.11
CA LEU A 215 4.94 -27.90 43.33
C LEU A 215 5.23 -27.70 44.82
N ALA A 216 4.21 -27.44 45.63
CA ALA A 216 4.36 -27.30 47.09
C ALA A 216 4.79 -28.63 47.75
N TRP A 217 4.29 -29.77 47.27
CA TRP A 217 4.67 -31.08 47.78
C TRP A 217 6.11 -31.48 47.39
N LEU A 218 6.51 -31.19 46.15
CA LEU A 218 7.90 -31.38 45.70
C LEU A 218 8.87 -30.52 46.53
N ALA A 219 8.55 -29.24 46.73
CA ALA A 219 9.37 -28.34 47.55
C ALA A 219 9.56 -28.87 48.99
N ARG A 220 8.48 -29.38 49.61
CA ARG A 220 8.54 -29.98 50.96
C ARG A 220 9.37 -31.26 51.03
N ARG A 221 9.40 -32.06 49.96
CA ARG A 221 10.25 -33.27 49.89
C ARG A 221 11.73 -32.92 49.80
N PHE A 222 12.09 -31.90 49.03
CA PHE A 222 13.50 -31.49 48.90
C PHE A 222 14.03 -30.80 50.17
N THR A 223 13.20 -30.08 50.93
CA THR A 223 13.64 -29.45 52.19
C THR A 223 13.83 -30.43 53.35
N ARG A 224 13.23 -31.63 53.30
CA ARG A 224 13.37 -32.66 54.34
C ARG A 224 14.55 -33.62 54.12
N GLN A 225 15.25 -33.53 52.98
CA GLN A 225 16.41 -34.38 52.66
C GLN A 225 17.77 -33.71 52.88
N ARG A 226 17.82 -32.57 53.57
CA ARG A 226 19.08 -32.02 54.08
C ARG A 226 19.28 -32.47 55.53
N PRO A 227 20.22 -33.41 55.80
CA PRO A 227 20.66 -33.71 57.17
C PRO A 227 21.44 -32.53 57.78
#